data_AF-A0A3D6BT94-F1
#
_entry.id   AF-A0A3D6BT94-F1
#
_cell.length_a   1.000
_cell.length_b   1.000
_cell.length_c   1.000
_cell.angle_alpha   90.00
_cell.angle_beta   90.00
_cell.angle_gamma   90.00
#
_symmetry.space_group_name_H-M   'P 1'
#
loop_
_entity.id
_entity.type
_entity.pdbx_description
1 polymer ?
#
loop_
_entity_poly.entity_id
_entity_poly.type
_entity_poly.pdbx_seq_one_letter_code
_entity_poly.pdbx_strand_id
1 'polypeptide(L)'
;FADKFEDYMSRGWYSLASPIWANYALKRGLPISCFGSYIDDTMESILGKQAEVGMMTKMGGGTSAYFGALRGRGSDISAGGKSNGPVHFMELFETMTNVVSQSNVRRGSFAAYLPIEHPDVLEFLQIRDDGHPIQNMSFGVNVSDQFMKEMIEGDKEKRKIWVKVIQKRYESGYPYIMFSDTVNKKKPKESGKIYASNLCSEICLSTNNDESFVCCLSSMNLLHYDEWKETDAVQTMTKFLDTVIEEFIEKTEGLPFMEAPRKFSMAQRAIGIGVLGWHSYLQSKDIAFEDLEAKMLTNEIFKHIESESMLASADLAKTFGEPEKLKGSGRRNMTTQAVAPTTSSSFILGQVS
;
A
#
# COMPACT_ATOMS: atom_id res chain seq x y z
N PHE A 1 12.10 27.04 -0.02
CA PHE A 1 11.37 25.77 0.16
C PHE A 1 11.07 25.53 1.63
N ALA A 2 12.10 25.49 2.50
CA ALA A 2 11.94 25.28 3.94
C ALA A 2 10.88 26.19 4.59
N ASP A 3 11.04 27.51 4.51
CA ASP A 3 10.08 28.47 5.11
C ASP A 3 8.64 28.25 4.67
N LYS A 4 8.45 27.91 3.38
CA LYS A 4 7.13 27.60 2.82
C LYS A 4 6.55 26.31 3.39
N PHE A 5 7.36 25.26 3.45
CA PHE A 5 6.93 23.97 4.00
C PHE A 5 6.59 24.11 5.49
N GLU A 6 7.40 24.84 6.25
CA GLU A 6 7.16 25.14 7.66
C GLU A 6 5.89 25.99 7.86
N ASP A 7 5.64 26.99 7.01
CA ASP A 7 4.39 27.78 7.04
C ASP A 7 3.17 26.87 6.88
N TYR A 8 3.15 26.01 5.87
CA TYR A 8 2.03 25.08 5.62
C TYR A 8 1.86 24.03 6.73
N MET A 9 2.96 23.54 7.31
CA MET A 9 2.92 22.69 8.51
C MET A 9 2.32 23.45 9.70
N SER A 10 2.74 24.70 9.94
CA SER A 10 2.27 25.53 11.06
C SER A 10 0.78 25.87 10.97
N ARG A 11 0.26 26.00 9.74
CA ARG A 11 -1.16 26.20 9.43
C ARG A 11 -1.99 24.92 9.57
N GLY A 12 -1.38 23.77 9.85
CA GLY A 12 -2.08 22.49 9.97
C GLY A 12 -2.59 21.93 8.64
N TRP A 13 -2.03 22.36 7.51
CA TRP A 13 -2.44 21.89 6.18
C TRP A 13 -1.87 20.51 5.84
N TYR A 14 -0.76 20.15 6.46
CA TYR A 14 -0.03 18.91 6.21
C TYR A 14 -0.04 17.99 7.42
N SER A 15 -0.23 16.70 7.14
CA SER A 15 0.15 15.61 8.03
C SER A 15 1.23 14.78 7.37
N LEU A 16 2.31 14.51 8.12
CA LEU A 16 3.37 13.60 7.70
C LEU A 16 3.19 12.23 8.34
N ALA A 17 3.50 11.16 7.61
CA ALA A 17 3.47 9.80 8.17
C ALA A 17 4.48 9.63 9.32
N SER A 18 4.19 8.73 10.24
CA SER A 18 5.03 8.50 11.44
C SER A 18 6.50 8.17 11.12
N PRO A 19 6.83 7.36 10.08
CA PRO A 19 8.23 7.12 9.73
C PRO A 19 8.98 8.37 9.25
N ILE A 20 8.29 9.32 8.63
CA ILE A 20 8.88 10.60 8.24
C ILE A 20 9.26 11.37 9.50
N TRP A 21 8.32 11.55 10.44
CA TRP A 21 8.60 12.18 11.74
C TRP A 21 9.75 11.53 12.51
N ALA A 22 9.82 10.19 12.49
CA ALA A 22 10.76 9.44 13.31
C ALA A 22 12.17 9.34 12.70
N ASN A 23 12.30 9.36 11.37
CA ASN A 23 13.51 8.93 10.67
C ASN A 23 14.01 9.86 9.56
N TYR A 24 13.17 10.73 8.99
CA TYR A 24 13.59 11.62 7.91
C TYR A 24 14.71 12.56 8.36
N ALA A 25 15.74 12.71 7.54
CA ALA A 25 16.99 13.42 7.81
C ALA A 25 17.82 12.90 9.00
N LEU A 26 17.46 11.77 9.61
CA LEU A 26 18.25 11.14 10.69
C LEU A 26 19.10 9.99 10.16
N LYS A 27 20.21 9.66 10.84
CA LYS A 27 21.07 8.52 10.46
C LYS A 27 20.42 7.15 10.69
N ARG A 28 19.35 7.08 11.49
CA ARG A 28 18.67 5.84 11.87
C ARG A 28 17.34 5.69 11.12
N GLY A 29 16.93 4.44 10.93
CA GLY A 29 15.61 4.10 10.40
C GLY A 29 15.39 4.51 8.95
N LEU A 30 14.23 4.15 8.40
CA LEU A 30 13.80 4.49 7.04
C LEU A 30 12.54 5.36 7.11
N PRO A 31 12.39 6.38 6.23
CA PRO A 31 11.24 7.27 6.24
C PRO A 31 10.03 6.72 5.45
N ILE A 32 9.92 5.39 5.36
CA ILE A 32 8.92 4.68 4.55
C ILE A 32 7.98 3.88 5.45
N SER A 33 6.70 3.84 5.08
CA SER A 33 5.66 3.14 5.85
C SER A 33 5.18 1.84 5.21
N CYS A 34 5.27 1.69 3.88
CA CYS A 34 4.58 0.64 3.15
C CYS A 34 5.51 -0.14 2.22
N PHE A 35 5.50 -1.46 2.37
CA PHE A 35 6.24 -2.39 1.53
C PHE A 35 5.34 -3.52 1.02
N GLY A 36 5.64 -4.03 -0.17
CA GLY A 36 4.98 -5.23 -0.68
C GLY A 36 5.82 -6.03 -1.66
N SER A 37 5.80 -7.34 -1.49
CA SER A 37 6.64 -8.28 -2.22
C SER A 37 5.82 -9.20 -3.11
N TYR A 38 6.41 -9.65 -4.22
CA TYR A 38 5.90 -10.75 -5.02
C TYR A 38 6.69 -12.01 -4.67
N ILE A 39 6.01 -13.09 -4.30
CA ILE A 39 6.64 -14.37 -3.98
C ILE A 39 6.42 -15.30 -5.16
N ASP A 40 7.51 -15.73 -5.78
CA ASP A 40 7.50 -16.66 -6.91
C ASP A 40 7.48 -18.11 -6.41
N ASP A 41 7.13 -19.04 -7.30
CA ASP A 41 6.93 -20.46 -6.98
C ASP A 41 8.24 -21.27 -6.88
N THR A 42 9.21 -20.73 -6.12
CA THR A 42 10.51 -21.34 -5.82
C THR A 42 10.89 -21.13 -4.36
N MET A 43 11.68 -22.04 -3.78
CA MET A 43 12.12 -21.92 -2.39
C MET A 43 13.07 -20.74 -2.18
N GLU A 44 13.89 -20.43 -3.20
CA GLU A 44 14.76 -19.26 -3.22
C GLU A 44 13.96 -17.97 -3.11
N SER A 45 12.83 -17.87 -3.82
CA SER A 45 11.94 -16.71 -3.75
C SER A 45 11.24 -16.64 -2.40
N ILE A 46 10.67 -17.76 -1.92
CA ILE A 46 9.98 -17.82 -0.62
C ILE A 46 10.90 -17.37 0.53
N LEU A 47 12.08 -17.96 0.65
CA LEU A 47 13.03 -17.66 1.73
C LEU A 47 13.68 -16.28 1.55
N GLY A 48 14.03 -15.91 0.31
CA GLY A 48 14.57 -14.60 -0.01
C GLY A 48 13.60 -13.47 0.35
N LYS A 49 12.32 -13.62 -0.01
CA LYS A 49 11.27 -12.65 0.33
C LYS A 49 10.90 -12.67 1.80
N GLN A 50 10.99 -13.81 2.49
CA GLN A 50 10.85 -13.83 3.95
C GLN A 50 11.94 -12.99 4.64
N ALA A 51 13.20 -13.11 4.19
CA ALA A 51 14.31 -12.32 4.72
C ALA A 51 14.14 -10.81 4.44
N GLU A 52 13.74 -10.46 3.22
CA GLU A 52 13.39 -9.09 2.81
C GLU A 52 12.29 -8.50 3.71
N VAL A 53 11.17 -9.21 3.88
CA VAL A 53 10.07 -8.78 4.75
C VAL A 53 10.53 -8.64 6.21
N GLY A 54 11.41 -9.53 6.69
CA GLY A 54 12.01 -9.43 8.02
C GLY A 54 12.83 -8.15 8.20
N MET A 55 13.63 -7.79 7.21
CA MET A 55 14.40 -6.54 7.23
C MET A 55 13.51 -5.30 7.15
N MET A 56 12.50 -5.29 6.27
CA MET A 56 11.52 -4.20 6.21
C MET A 56 10.78 -4.03 7.55
N THR A 57 10.38 -5.16 8.16
CA THR A 57 9.69 -5.17 9.46
C THR A 57 10.60 -4.62 10.54
N LYS A 58 11.87 -5.04 10.62
CA LYS A 58 12.86 -4.47 11.56
C LYS A 58 12.98 -2.95 11.44
N MET A 59 12.89 -2.42 10.21
CA MET A 59 13.04 -0.99 9.93
C MET A 59 11.76 -0.16 10.18
N GLY A 60 10.68 -0.75 10.68
CA GLY A 60 9.46 -0.03 11.04
C GLY A 60 8.37 -0.01 9.96
N GLY A 61 8.56 -0.74 8.85
CA GLY A 61 7.61 -0.79 7.75
C GLY A 61 6.44 -1.74 8.01
N GLY A 62 5.24 -1.34 7.58
CA GLY A 62 4.14 -2.28 7.36
C GLY A 62 4.37 -3.05 6.06
N THR A 63 4.27 -4.38 6.12
CA THR A 63 4.69 -5.26 5.03
C THR A 63 3.51 -6.05 4.46
N SER A 64 3.68 -6.54 3.24
CA SER A 64 2.68 -7.37 2.57
C SER A 64 3.34 -8.25 1.52
N ALA A 65 2.67 -9.31 1.09
CA ALA A 65 3.10 -10.06 -0.08
C ALA A 65 1.95 -10.73 -0.84
N TYR A 66 2.18 -10.94 -2.13
CA TYR A 66 1.34 -11.74 -3.00
C TYR A 66 1.81 -13.20 -3.00
N PHE A 67 0.90 -14.12 -2.67
CA PHE A 67 1.16 -15.56 -2.62
C PHE A 67 0.51 -16.35 -3.76
N GLY A 68 -0.25 -15.68 -4.64
CA GLY A 68 -1.01 -16.37 -5.68
C GLY A 68 -0.20 -16.95 -6.84
N ALA A 69 1.12 -16.80 -6.84
CA ALA A 69 1.99 -17.50 -7.78
C ALA A 69 2.39 -18.90 -7.27
N LEU A 70 2.35 -19.12 -5.95
CA LEU A 70 2.71 -20.40 -5.37
C LEU A 70 1.71 -21.47 -5.80
N ARG A 71 2.23 -22.67 -6.09
CA ARG A 71 1.38 -23.80 -6.45
C ARG A 71 0.53 -24.27 -5.27
N GLY A 72 -0.66 -24.79 -5.60
CA GLY A 72 -1.60 -25.28 -4.61
C GLY A 72 -1.12 -26.53 -3.87
N ARG A 73 -1.70 -26.78 -2.68
CA ARG A 73 -1.44 -27.97 -1.88
C ARG A 73 -1.67 -29.24 -2.72
N GLY A 74 -0.76 -30.21 -2.60
CA GLY A 74 -0.84 -31.47 -3.36
C GLY A 74 -0.21 -31.42 -4.77
N SER A 75 0.27 -30.26 -5.22
CA SER A 75 1.03 -30.15 -6.48
C SER A 75 2.40 -30.83 -6.38
N ASP A 76 2.91 -31.37 -7.48
CA ASP A 76 4.22 -32.02 -7.50
C ASP A 76 5.38 -31.02 -7.26
N ILE A 77 6.44 -31.49 -6.60
CA ILE A 77 7.68 -30.73 -6.39
C ILE A 77 8.87 -31.43 -7.06
N SER A 78 9.84 -30.64 -7.55
CA SER A 78 10.98 -31.12 -8.32
C SER A 78 11.88 -32.09 -7.55
N ALA A 79 11.96 -31.94 -6.23
CA ALA A 79 12.71 -32.82 -5.34
C ALA A 79 11.99 -34.16 -5.02
N GLY A 80 10.78 -34.37 -5.56
CA GLY A 80 9.90 -35.48 -5.22
C GLY A 80 9.00 -35.19 -4.02
N GLY A 81 7.76 -35.66 -4.06
CA GLY A 81 6.73 -35.38 -3.05
C GLY A 81 5.71 -34.33 -3.51
N LYS A 82 4.95 -33.78 -2.55
CA LYS A 82 3.85 -32.84 -2.80
C LYS A 82 4.03 -31.53 -2.03
N SER A 83 3.59 -30.42 -2.62
CA SER A 83 3.58 -29.10 -2.00
C SER A 83 2.57 -29.03 -0.85
N ASN A 84 2.91 -28.25 0.18
CA ASN A 84 2.00 -27.91 1.28
C ASN A 84 1.11 -26.69 0.99
N GLY A 85 1.24 -26.06 -0.18
CA GLY A 85 0.42 -24.92 -0.58
C GLY A 85 0.84 -23.59 0.07
N PRO A 86 0.27 -22.46 -0.40
CA PRO A 86 0.66 -21.12 0.01
C PRO A 86 0.34 -20.82 1.47
N VAL A 87 -0.79 -21.32 2.00
CA VAL A 87 -1.22 -21.02 3.39
C VAL A 87 -0.20 -21.55 4.39
N HIS A 88 0.38 -22.73 4.14
CA HIS A 88 1.43 -23.26 5.00
C HIS A 88 2.71 -22.42 4.95
N PHE A 89 3.10 -21.91 3.77
CA PHE A 89 4.23 -20.99 3.67
C PHE A 89 3.96 -19.65 4.36
N MET A 90 2.70 -19.18 4.43
CA MET A 90 2.34 -17.97 5.18
C MET A 90 2.63 -18.10 6.68
N GLU A 91 2.64 -19.30 7.27
CA GLU A 91 3.01 -19.53 8.67
C GLU A 91 4.45 -19.07 8.98
N LEU A 92 5.35 -19.16 7.99
CA LEU A 92 6.72 -18.65 8.08
C LEU A 92 6.75 -17.13 8.22
N PHE A 93 5.84 -16.43 7.54
CA PHE A 93 5.72 -14.97 7.58
C PHE A 93 5.02 -14.48 8.85
N GLU A 94 3.99 -15.20 9.32
CA GLU A 94 3.36 -14.96 10.63
C GLU A 94 4.39 -15.06 11.75
N THR A 95 5.11 -16.17 11.81
CA THR A 95 6.10 -16.42 12.86
C THR A 95 7.21 -15.38 12.83
N MET A 96 7.76 -15.10 11.65
CA MET A 96 8.80 -14.07 11.50
C MET A 96 8.29 -12.70 11.95
N THR A 97 7.07 -12.31 11.59
CA THR A 97 6.50 -11.00 11.95
C THR A 97 6.24 -10.88 13.46
N ASN A 98 5.91 -12.00 14.12
CA ASN A 98 5.75 -12.06 15.57
C ASN A 98 7.09 -12.01 16.33
N VAL A 99 8.16 -12.54 15.72
CA VAL A 99 9.51 -12.55 16.32
C VAL A 99 10.25 -11.23 16.09
N VAL A 100 10.12 -10.64 14.91
CA VAL A 100 10.82 -9.40 14.54
C VAL A 100 10.05 -8.18 15.04
N SER A 101 10.61 -7.48 16.03
CA SER A 101 10.01 -6.28 16.63
C SER A 101 10.46 -4.98 15.95
N GLN A 102 9.51 -4.06 15.74
CA GLN A 102 9.78 -2.67 15.34
C GLN A 102 10.21 -1.88 16.59
N SER A 103 11.48 -2.01 17.00
CA SER A 103 12.14 -1.25 18.08
C SER A 103 11.22 -0.65 19.15
N ASN A 104 11.09 -1.28 20.32
CA ASN A 104 10.41 -0.80 21.55
C ASN A 104 8.97 -0.23 21.46
N VAL A 105 8.34 -0.04 20.29
CA VAL A 105 7.10 0.75 20.20
C VAL A 105 5.93 -0.02 19.56
N ARG A 106 6.15 -0.94 18.59
CA ARG A 106 5.07 -1.77 17.98
C ARG A 106 5.55 -3.16 17.53
N ARG A 107 4.64 -4.14 17.51
CA ARG A 107 4.87 -5.44 16.84
C ARG A 107 4.79 -5.26 15.32
N GLY A 108 5.52 -6.08 14.57
CA GLY A 108 5.41 -6.11 13.11
C GLY A 108 3.98 -6.41 12.66
N SER A 109 3.63 -6.01 11.43
CA SER A 109 2.33 -6.29 10.84
C SER A 109 2.51 -6.62 9.36
N PHE A 110 1.86 -7.70 8.93
CA PHE A 110 2.00 -8.25 7.59
C PHE A 110 0.62 -8.55 6.99
N ALA A 111 0.47 -8.30 5.68
CA ALA A 111 -0.71 -8.70 4.91
C ALA A 111 -0.40 -9.70 3.80
N ALA A 112 -1.09 -10.84 3.77
CA ALA A 112 -1.03 -11.80 2.67
C ALA A 112 -2.18 -11.61 1.67
N TYR A 113 -1.89 -11.67 0.38
CA TYR A 113 -2.89 -11.60 -0.69
C TYR A 113 -2.91 -12.87 -1.52
N LEU A 114 -4.13 -13.40 -1.78
CA LEU A 114 -4.36 -14.60 -2.57
C LEU A 114 -5.54 -14.40 -3.56
N PRO A 115 -5.45 -14.86 -4.81
CA PRO A 115 -6.60 -14.88 -5.73
C PRO A 115 -7.77 -15.69 -5.18
N ILE A 116 -8.98 -15.20 -5.40
CA ILE A 116 -10.21 -15.89 -4.99
C ILE A 116 -10.41 -17.21 -5.76
N GLU A 117 -9.79 -17.33 -6.94
CA GLU A 117 -9.81 -18.51 -7.79
C GLU A 117 -8.68 -19.51 -7.45
N HIS A 118 -7.80 -19.18 -6.49
CA HIS A 118 -6.72 -20.07 -6.09
C HIS A 118 -7.30 -21.35 -5.48
N PRO A 119 -6.76 -22.56 -5.79
CA PRO A 119 -7.29 -23.83 -5.27
C PRO A 119 -7.37 -23.88 -3.74
N ASP A 120 -6.44 -23.22 -3.05
CA ASP A 120 -6.37 -23.17 -1.59
C ASP A 120 -7.12 -21.97 -0.97
N VAL A 121 -8.01 -21.28 -1.70
CA VAL A 121 -8.76 -20.13 -1.18
C VAL A 121 -9.60 -20.50 0.05
N LEU A 122 -10.16 -21.71 0.11
CA LEU A 122 -10.97 -22.14 1.25
C LEU A 122 -10.12 -22.40 2.50
N GLU A 123 -8.89 -22.88 2.34
CA GLU A 123 -7.91 -22.99 3.43
C GLU A 123 -7.47 -21.58 3.88
N PHE A 124 -7.22 -20.67 2.93
CA PHE A 124 -6.86 -19.29 3.21
C PHE A 124 -7.93 -18.54 4.01
N LEU A 125 -9.22 -18.82 3.76
CA LEU A 125 -10.33 -18.22 4.51
C LEU A 125 -10.46 -18.75 5.95
N GLN A 126 -9.72 -19.79 6.34
CA GLN A 126 -9.67 -20.30 7.72
C GLN A 126 -8.64 -19.55 8.58
N ILE A 127 -7.82 -18.66 7.99
CA ILE A 127 -6.86 -17.84 8.74
C ILE A 127 -7.60 -17.06 9.84
N ARG A 128 -7.09 -17.10 11.09
CA ARG A 128 -7.73 -16.59 12.32
C ARG A 128 -8.94 -17.37 12.85
N ASP A 129 -9.24 -18.56 12.32
CA ASP A 129 -10.16 -19.46 13.01
C ASP A 129 -9.52 -19.98 14.32
N ASP A 130 -10.34 -20.40 15.27
CA ASP A 130 -9.86 -21.00 16.52
C ASP A 130 -8.96 -22.21 16.24
N GLY A 131 -7.72 -22.15 16.73
CA GLY A 131 -6.72 -23.21 16.53
C GLY A 131 -5.92 -23.13 15.22
N HIS A 132 -6.23 -22.19 14.33
CA HIS A 132 -5.42 -21.98 13.11
C HIS A 132 -4.02 -21.45 13.48
N PRO A 133 -2.92 -21.88 12.83
CA PRO A 133 -1.56 -21.39 13.18
C PRO A 133 -1.35 -19.89 12.94
N ILE A 134 -2.06 -19.33 11.95
CA ILE A 134 -2.01 -17.91 11.60
C ILE A 134 -3.14 -17.16 12.31
N GLN A 135 -2.80 -16.30 13.27
CA GLN A 135 -3.76 -15.58 14.13
C GLN A 135 -3.69 -14.06 14.00
N ASN A 136 -2.52 -13.47 13.70
CA ASN A 136 -2.35 -12.01 13.69
C ASN A 136 -2.26 -11.41 12.29
N MET A 137 -1.81 -12.17 11.30
CA MET A 137 -1.69 -11.74 9.91
C MET A 137 -2.99 -11.13 9.38
N SER A 138 -2.84 -9.99 8.71
CA SER A 138 -3.90 -9.41 7.89
C SER A 138 -3.96 -10.16 6.55
N PHE A 139 -5.11 -10.27 5.92
CA PHE A 139 -5.17 -11.01 4.66
C PHE A 139 -6.24 -10.47 3.71
N GLY A 140 -5.99 -10.58 2.41
CA GLY A 140 -6.84 -10.04 1.36
C GLY A 140 -7.08 -11.05 0.25
N VAL A 141 -8.28 -11.02 -0.32
CA VAL A 141 -8.61 -11.81 -1.53
C VAL A 141 -8.66 -10.89 -2.75
N ASN A 142 -8.01 -11.34 -3.81
CA ASN A 142 -8.09 -10.67 -5.10
C ASN A 142 -9.27 -11.25 -5.88
N VAL A 143 -10.18 -10.38 -6.29
CA VAL A 143 -11.43 -10.77 -6.94
C VAL A 143 -11.46 -10.21 -8.36
N SER A 144 -11.52 -11.10 -9.35
CA SER A 144 -11.67 -10.73 -10.76
C SER A 144 -13.11 -10.34 -11.10
N ASP A 145 -13.27 -9.56 -12.17
CA ASP A 145 -14.58 -9.25 -12.76
C ASP A 145 -15.26 -10.53 -13.25
N GLN A 146 -14.48 -11.49 -13.76
CA GLN A 146 -14.98 -12.79 -14.24
C GLN A 146 -15.59 -13.62 -13.10
N PHE A 147 -14.89 -13.74 -11.96
CA PHE A 147 -15.43 -14.43 -10.78
C PHE A 147 -16.76 -13.81 -10.33
N MET A 148 -16.81 -12.48 -10.23
CA MET A 148 -18.01 -11.78 -9.80
C MET A 148 -19.18 -11.99 -10.76
N LYS A 149 -18.92 -11.91 -12.07
CA LYS A 149 -19.94 -12.13 -13.11
C LYS A 149 -20.55 -13.54 -12.99
N GLU A 150 -19.72 -14.57 -12.95
CA GLU A 150 -20.19 -15.97 -12.88
C GLU A 150 -20.91 -16.26 -11.55
N MET A 151 -20.45 -15.68 -10.44
CA MET A 151 -21.12 -15.77 -9.13
C MET A 151 -22.54 -15.18 -9.17
N ILE A 152 -22.70 -14.01 -9.79
CA ILE A 152 -24.00 -13.33 -9.97
C ILE A 152 -24.91 -14.17 -10.87
N GLU A 153 -24.39 -14.66 -12.00
CA GLU A 153 -25.12 -15.47 -12.98
C GLU A 153 -25.60 -16.83 -12.45
N GLY A 154 -25.05 -17.31 -11.33
CA GLY A 154 -25.59 -18.47 -10.62
C GLY A 154 -24.64 -19.64 -10.42
N ASP A 155 -23.34 -19.46 -10.67
CA ASP A 155 -22.33 -20.48 -10.36
C ASP A 155 -22.40 -20.85 -8.86
N LYS A 156 -22.78 -22.10 -8.57
CA LYS A 156 -23.00 -22.59 -7.21
C LYS A 156 -21.71 -22.65 -6.41
N GLU A 157 -20.59 -23.00 -7.02
CA GLU A 157 -19.31 -23.11 -6.31
C GLU A 157 -18.76 -21.72 -5.98
N LYS A 158 -18.85 -20.78 -6.92
CA LYS A 158 -18.45 -19.39 -6.67
C LYS A 158 -19.32 -18.71 -5.63
N ARG A 159 -20.64 -18.97 -5.61
CA ARG A 159 -21.53 -18.50 -4.56
C ARG A 159 -21.16 -19.05 -3.19
N LYS A 160 -20.78 -20.33 -3.08
CA LYS A 160 -20.30 -20.91 -1.82
C LYS A 160 -19.03 -20.22 -1.33
N ILE A 161 -18.04 -20.01 -2.22
CA ILE A 161 -16.80 -19.29 -1.89
C ILE A 161 -17.13 -17.86 -1.45
N TRP A 162 -17.99 -17.15 -2.17
CA TRP A 162 -18.38 -15.78 -1.82
C TRP A 162 -19.11 -15.67 -0.48
N VAL A 163 -20.00 -16.61 -0.17
CA VAL A 163 -20.63 -16.71 1.15
C VAL A 163 -19.57 -16.89 2.24
N LYS A 164 -18.55 -17.71 2.02
CA LYS A 164 -17.43 -17.87 2.97
C LYS A 164 -16.62 -16.59 3.15
N VAL A 165 -16.37 -15.83 2.07
CA VAL A 165 -15.73 -14.51 2.16
C VAL A 165 -16.56 -13.54 3.02
N ILE A 166 -17.87 -13.45 2.79
CA ILE A 166 -18.75 -12.57 3.56
C ILE A 166 -18.82 -13.00 5.03
N GLN A 167 -18.98 -14.31 5.29
CA GLN A 167 -19.03 -14.87 6.64
C GLN A 167 -17.74 -14.52 7.40
N LYS A 168 -16.58 -14.78 6.80
CA LYS A 168 -15.29 -14.52 7.45
C LYS A 168 -15.08 -13.03 7.74
N ARG A 169 -15.52 -12.15 6.83
CA ARG A 169 -15.49 -10.69 7.00
C ARG A 169 -16.39 -10.23 8.14
N TYR A 170 -17.54 -10.84 8.29
CA TYR A 170 -18.43 -10.57 9.42
C TYR A 170 -17.81 -10.99 10.75
N GLU A 171 -17.16 -12.15 10.79
CA GLU A 171 -16.55 -12.71 12.01
C GLU A 171 -15.28 -11.97 12.45
N SER A 172 -14.43 -11.55 11.51
CA SER A 172 -13.08 -11.08 11.82
C SER A 172 -12.70 -9.70 11.25
N GLY A 173 -13.54 -9.13 10.38
CA GLY A 173 -13.20 -7.95 9.56
C GLY A 173 -12.35 -8.27 8.31
N TYR A 174 -11.86 -9.51 8.16
CA TYR A 174 -11.02 -9.98 7.06
C TYR A 174 -11.72 -11.10 6.26
N PRO A 175 -11.32 -11.39 5.01
CA PRO A 175 -10.24 -10.75 4.25
C PRO A 175 -10.59 -9.34 3.76
N TYR A 176 -9.57 -8.53 3.47
CA TYR A 176 -9.71 -7.39 2.56
C TYR A 176 -10.19 -7.84 1.19
N ILE A 177 -10.84 -6.95 0.43
CA ILE A 177 -11.25 -7.23 -0.95
C ILE A 177 -10.47 -6.32 -1.88
N MET A 178 -9.73 -6.92 -2.82
CA MET A 178 -9.06 -6.21 -3.89
C MET A 178 -9.68 -6.60 -5.23
N PHE A 179 -10.38 -5.68 -5.88
CA PHE A 179 -10.91 -5.92 -7.23
C PHE A 179 -9.78 -5.81 -8.27
N SER A 180 -9.17 -6.95 -8.61
CA SER A 180 -7.91 -7.02 -9.35
C SER A 180 -8.00 -6.38 -10.73
N ASP A 181 -9.12 -6.56 -11.41
CA ASP A 181 -9.32 -6.08 -12.79
C ASP A 181 -9.58 -4.57 -12.80
N THR A 182 -10.34 -4.05 -11.83
CA THR A 182 -10.53 -2.61 -11.66
C THR A 182 -9.19 -1.91 -11.39
N VAL A 183 -8.36 -2.47 -10.49
CA VAL A 183 -7.03 -1.92 -10.17
C VAL A 183 -6.15 -1.93 -11.41
N ASN A 184 -6.05 -3.06 -12.13
CA ASN A 184 -5.19 -3.17 -13.30
C ASN A 184 -5.71 -2.41 -14.54
N LYS A 185 -7.00 -2.09 -14.61
CA LYS A 185 -7.59 -1.24 -15.67
C LYS A 185 -7.30 0.24 -15.45
N LYS A 186 -7.19 0.68 -14.18
CA LYS A 186 -7.03 2.09 -13.80
C LYS A 186 -5.61 2.49 -13.42
N LYS A 187 -4.65 1.56 -13.42
CA LYS A 187 -3.24 1.86 -13.13
C LYS A 187 -2.62 2.79 -14.20
N PRO A 188 -1.51 3.49 -13.87
CA PRO A 188 -0.70 4.19 -14.85
C PRO A 188 -0.26 3.25 -15.99
N LYS A 189 -0.19 3.76 -17.23
CA LYS A 189 0.14 2.95 -18.41
C LYS A 189 1.53 2.32 -18.34
N GLU A 190 2.45 3.03 -17.69
CA GLU A 190 3.84 2.64 -17.50
C GLU A 190 4.00 1.58 -16.39
N SER A 191 2.95 1.34 -15.59
CA SER A 191 2.99 0.40 -14.47
C SER A 191 2.86 -1.06 -14.95
N GLY A 192 3.64 -1.95 -14.31
CA GLY A 192 3.51 -3.40 -14.48
C GLY A 192 2.18 -3.94 -13.94
N LYS A 193 1.99 -5.27 -13.95
CA LYS A 193 0.80 -5.88 -13.34
C LYS A 193 0.84 -5.63 -11.82
N ILE A 194 -0.30 -5.22 -11.26
CA ILE A 194 -0.48 -5.05 -9.82
C ILE A 194 -1.11 -6.34 -9.29
N TYR A 195 -0.34 -7.08 -8.48
CA TYR A 195 -0.75 -8.38 -7.95
C TYR A 195 -1.38 -8.31 -6.57
N ALA A 196 -1.06 -7.31 -5.76
CA ALA A 196 -1.56 -7.19 -4.40
C ALA A 196 -1.53 -5.72 -3.97
N SER A 197 -2.20 -5.44 -2.85
CA SER A 197 -2.08 -4.16 -2.16
C SER A 197 -1.14 -4.28 -0.95
N ASN A 198 -1.01 -3.23 -0.16
CA ASN A 198 -0.22 -3.19 1.07
C ASN A 198 -1.02 -3.67 2.30
N LEU A 199 -0.41 -3.52 3.48
CA LEU A 199 -1.03 -3.80 4.78
C LEU A 199 -2.39 -3.14 5.00
N CYS A 200 -2.57 -1.92 4.50
CA CYS A 200 -3.76 -1.09 4.73
C CYS A 200 -4.70 -0.99 3.51
N SER A 201 -4.42 -1.76 2.44
CA SER A 201 -5.23 -1.92 1.22
C SER A 201 -5.39 -0.68 0.31
N GLU A 202 -4.63 0.40 0.53
CA GLU A 202 -4.67 1.63 -0.27
C GLU A 202 -3.63 1.68 -1.40
N ILE A 203 -2.52 0.95 -1.26
CA ILE A 203 -1.41 1.03 -2.22
C ILE A 203 -1.64 0.05 -3.36
N CYS A 204 -1.60 0.54 -4.59
CA CYS A 204 -1.75 -0.27 -5.79
C CYS A 204 -0.53 -0.07 -6.70
N LEU A 205 0.56 -0.79 -6.41
CA LEU A 205 1.83 -0.68 -7.12
C LEU A 205 2.29 -2.04 -7.65
N SER A 206 2.93 -2.03 -8.83
CA SER A 206 3.35 -3.27 -9.48
C SER A 206 4.60 -3.86 -8.84
N THR A 207 4.58 -5.17 -8.61
CA THR A 207 5.70 -5.96 -8.08
C THR A 207 6.06 -7.09 -9.01
N ASN A 208 7.29 -7.58 -8.88
CA ASN A 208 7.79 -8.79 -9.52
C ASN A 208 8.94 -9.37 -8.68
N ASN A 209 9.63 -10.38 -9.18
CA ASN A 209 10.72 -11.05 -8.47
C ASN A 209 11.83 -10.08 -8.02
N ASP A 210 12.14 -9.07 -8.83
CA ASP A 210 13.25 -8.13 -8.61
C ASP A 210 12.81 -6.80 -7.98
N GLU A 211 11.52 -6.50 -7.95
CA GLU A 211 10.98 -5.23 -7.48
C GLU A 211 9.89 -5.47 -6.44
N SER A 212 10.13 -4.96 -5.25
CA SER A 212 9.17 -4.96 -4.14
C SER A 212 8.73 -3.54 -3.88
N PHE A 213 7.43 -3.27 -3.94
CA PHE A 213 6.94 -1.91 -3.97
C PHE A 213 7.22 -1.19 -2.66
N VAL A 214 7.42 0.12 -2.78
CA VAL A 214 7.66 1.04 -1.68
C VAL A 214 6.80 2.27 -1.91
N CYS A 215 6.22 2.82 -0.83
CA CYS A 215 5.53 4.10 -0.91
C CYS A 215 5.80 4.95 0.34
N CYS A 216 6.07 6.24 0.13
CA CYS A 216 6.03 7.26 1.18
C CYS A 216 4.66 7.96 1.17
N LEU A 217 4.21 8.34 2.37
CA LEU A 217 2.86 8.86 2.56
C LEU A 217 2.88 10.17 3.35
N SER A 218 2.03 11.09 2.93
CA SER A 218 1.62 12.28 3.69
C SER A 218 0.18 12.61 3.28
N SER A 219 -0.48 13.47 4.04
CA SER A 219 -1.90 13.78 3.83
C SER A 219 -2.16 15.28 3.86
N MET A 220 -3.04 15.72 2.96
CA MET A 220 -3.61 17.08 2.98
C MET A 220 -4.77 17.13 3.97
N ASN A 221 -4.82 18.16 4.81
CA ASN A 221 -5.93 18.36 5.73
C ASN A 221 -7.09 19.08 5.02
N LEU A 222 -8.17 18.34 4.73
CA LEU A 222 -9.32 18.88 4.00
C LEU A 222 -10.13 19.88 4.83
N LEU A 223 -10.04 19.87 6.17
CA LEU A 223 -10.70 20.89 6.99
C LEU A 223 -10.33 22.31 6.54
N HIS A 224 -9.11 22.49 6.05
CA HIS A 224 -8.58 23.76 5.56
C HIS A 224 -8.58 23.88 4.03
N TYR A 225 -9.36 23.06 3.30
CA TYR A 225 -9.36 23.03 1.83
C TYR A 225 -9.47 24.41 1.19
N ASP A 226 -10.42 25.23 1.65
CA ASP A 226 -10.62 26.58 1.13
C ASP A 226 -9.43 27.53 1.36
N GLU A 227 -8.57 27.23 2.33
CA GLU A 227 -7.38 28.05 2.60
C GLU A 227 -6.21 27.70 1.67
N TRP A 228 -6.06 26.42 1.30
CA TRP A 228 -4.89 25.96 0.55
C TRP A 228 -5.16 25.65 -0.92
N LYS A 229 -6.42 25.51 -1.36
CA LYS A 229 -6.76 25.14 -2.75
C LYS A 229 -6.26 26.11 -3.82
N GLU A 230 -6.01 27.37 -3.46
CA GLU A 230 -5.46 28.39 -4.37
C GLU A 230 -3.95 28.62 -4.15
N THR A 231 -3.25 27.67 -3.51
CA THR A 231 -1.82 27.76 -3.19
C THR A 231 -1.03 26.60 -3.80
N ASP A 232 0.30 26.66 -3.73
CA ASP A 232 1.17 25.58 -4.20
C ASP A 232 1.45 24.50 -3.12
N ALA A 233 0.53 24.33 -2.17
CA ALA A 233 0.69 23.35 -1.09
C ALA A 233 0.82 21.91 -1.62
N VAL A 234 -0.10 21.46 -2.48
CA VAL A 234 0.00 20.09 -3.05
C VAL A 234 1.31 19.89 -3.82
N GLN A 235 1.75 20.91 -4.57
CA GLN A 235 3.02 20.86 -5.29
C GLN A 235 4.23 20.76 -4.35
N THR A 236 4.20 21.54 -3.27
CA THR A 236 5.24 21.56 -2.24
C THR A 236 5.32 20.21 -1.51
N MET A 237 4.18 19.61 -1.16
CA MET A 237 4.11 18.26 -0.60
C MET A 237 4.65 17.20 -1.56
N THR A 238 4.30 17.28 -2.85
CA THR A 238 4.82 16.36 -3.89
C THR A 238 6.35 16.41 -3.94
N LYS A 239 6.93 17.62 -3.96
CA LYS A 239 8.38 17.83 -3.96
C LYS A 239 9.04 17.27 -2.70
N PHE A 240 8.42 17.45 -1.53
CA PHE A 240 8.89 16.86 -0.27
C PHE A 240 8.87 15.33 -0.30
N LEU A 241 7.79 14.71 -0.78
CA LEU A 241 7.72 13.25 -0.84
C LEU A 241 8.76 12.64 -1.80
N ASP A 242 9.13 13.35 -2.89
CA ASP A 242 10.24 12.89 -3.75
C ASP A 242 11.59 12.90 -3.03
N THR A 243 11.85 13.86 -2.11
CA THR A 243 13.07 13.84 -1.29
C THR A 243 13.05 12.74 -0.24
N VAL A 244 11.87 12.36 0.26
CA VAL A 244 11.70 11.19 1.14
C VAL A 244 12.05 9.90 0.40
N ILE A 245 11.64 9.76 -0.87
CA ILE A 245 12.04 8.62 -1.72
C ILE A 245 13.55 8.63 -1.96
N GLU A 246 14.14 9.80 -2.22
CA GLU A 246 15.59 9.91 -2.40
C GLU A 246 16.36 9.43 -1.17
N GLU A 247 15.99 9.89 0.02
CA GLU A 247 16.62 9.46 1.26
C GLU A 247 16.48 7.95 1.49
N PHE A 248 15.33 7.35 1.13
CA PHE A 248 15.17 5.90 1.19
C PHE A 248 16.14 5.18 0.23
N ILE A 249 16.29 5.67 -1.01
CA ILE A 249 17.20 5.08 -2.00
C ILE A 249 18.66 5.13 -1.52
N GLU A 250 19.07 6.25 -0.94
CA GLU A 250 20.42 6.43 -0.40
C GLU A 250 20.66 5.52 0.81
N LYS A 251 19.75 5.53 1.79
CA LYS A 251 19.88 4.75 3.02
C LYS A 251 19.85 3.23 2.80
N THR A 252 19.21 2.78 1.71
CA THR A 252 19.11 1.34 1.41
C THR A 252 20.24 0.83 0.53
N GLU A 253 21.16 1.68 0.10
CA GLU A 253 22.33 1.25 -0.66
C GLU A 253 23.22 0.33 0.17
N GLY A 254 23.48 -0.87 -0.36
CA GLY A 254 24.31 -1.88 0.31
C GLY A 254 23.67 -2.51 1.56
N LEU A 255 22.40 -2.19 1.88
CA LEU A 255 21.69 -2.86 2.97
C LEU A 255 21.23 -4.26 2.52
N PRO A 256 21.62 -5.33 3.22
CA PRO A 256 21.21 -6.69 2.86
C PRO A 256 19.69 -6.83 2.84
N PHE A 257 19.19 -7.51 1.82
CA PHE A 257 17.76 -7.81 1.60
C PHE A 257 16.88 -6.57 1.35
N MET A 258 17.47 -5.44 0.96
CA MET A 258 16.77 -4.20 0.58
C MET A 258 16.98 -3.84 -0.90
N GLU A 259 17.59 -4.72 -1.69
CA GLU A 259 17.91 -4.49 -3.10
C GLU A 259 16.66 -4.32 -3.95
N ALA A 260 15.65 -5.18 -3.80
CA ALA A 260 14.41 -5.10 -4.57
C ALA A 260 13.54 -3.87 -4.23
N PRO A 261 13.36 -3.48 -2.95
CA PRO A 261 12.75 -2.21 -2.57
C PRO A 261 13.46 -0.98 -3.11
N ARG A 262 14.80 -1.00 -3.08
CA ARG A 262 15.62 0.09 -3.63
C ARG A 262 15.48 0.18 -5.14
N LYS A 263 15.56 -0.95 -5.85
CA LYS A 263 15.37 -1.04 -7.31
C LYS A 263 14.01 -0.49 -7.73
N PHE A 264 12.95 -0.89 -7.03
CA PHE A 264 11.61 -0.34 -7.25
C PHE A 264 11.58 1.19 -7.09
N SER A 265 12.16 1.69 -5.99
CA SER A 265 12.14 3.12 -5.66
C SER A 265 12.90 3.95 -6.70
N MET A 266 14.07 3.48 -7.16
CA MET A 266 14.84 4.11 -8.23
C MET A 266 14.08 4.12 -9.57
N ALA A 267 13.37 3.03 -9.89
CA ALA A 267 12.71 2.85 -11.17
C ALA A 267 11.36 3.60 -11.27
N GLN A 268 10.64 3.75 -10.16
CA GLN A 268 9.24 4.21 -10.16
C GLN A 268 8.97 5.47 -9.33
N ARG A 269 9.77 5.70 -8.28
CA ARG A 269 9.60 6.83 -7.35
C ARG A 269 8.15 7.09 -6.93
N ALA A 270 7.40 6.03 -6.63
CA ALA A 270 5.99 6.12 -6.29
C ALA A 270 5.80 6.85 -4.95
N ILE A 271 4.86 7.79 -4.91
CA ILE A 271 4.49 8.54 -3.70
C ILE A 271 2.97 8.51 -3.52
N GLY A 272 2.49 8.66 -2.29
CA GLY A 272 1.05 8.66 -1.99
C GLY A 272 0.64 9.86 -1.15
N ILE A 273 0.11 10.89 -1.81
CA ILE A 273 -0.59 11.99 -1.14
C ILE A 273 -2.02 11.53 -0.86
N GLY A 274 -2.35 11.41 0.42
CA GLY A 274 -3.69 11.14 0.90
C GLY A 274 -4.40 12.38 1.39
N VAL A 275 -5.51 12.16 2.09
CA VAL A 275 -6.28 13.21 2.73
C VAL A 275 -6.74 12.75 4.12
N LEU A 276 -6.99 13.71 5.00
CA LEU A 276 -7.70 13.55 6.26
C LEU A 276 -8.63 14.74 6.47
N GLY A 277 -9.51 14.68 7.46
CA GLY A 277 -10.45 15.76 7.77
C GLY A 277 -11.59 15.89 6.76
N TRP A 278 -11.89 14.85 5.98
CA TRP A 278 -12.97 14.90 5.00
C TRP A 278 -14.32 15.18 5.64
N HIS A 279 -14.70 14.41 6.65
CA HIS A 279 -15.98 14.61 7.32
C HIS A 279 -15.97 15.88 8.16
N SER A 280 -14.82 16.27 8.74
CA SER A 280 -14.66 17.58 9.39
C SER A 280 -14.90 18.75 8.43
N TYR A 281 -14.43 18.65 7.18
CA TYR A 281 -14.71 19.65 6.14
C TYR A 281 -16.18 19.70 5.76
N LEU A 282 -16.83 18.55 5.57
CA LEU A 282 -18.27 18.50 5.29
C LEU A 282 -19.09 19.12 6.43
N GLN A 283 -18.76 18.79 7.68
CA GLN A 283 -19.43 19.35 8.86
C GLN A 283 -19.22 20.86 8.99
N SER A 284 -18.04 21.38 8.64
CA SER A 284 -17.79 22.84 8.66
C SER A 284 -18.58 23.60 7.61
N LYS A 285 -19.15 22.89 6.62
CA LYS A 285 -20.01 23.42 5.55
C LYS A 285 -21.49 23.09 5.73
N ASP A 286 -21.87 22.42 6.81
CA ASP A 286 -23.23 21.91 7.04
C ASP A 286 -23.72 20.97 5.92
N ILE A 287 -22.81 20.15 5.38
CA ILE A 287 -23.09 19.18 4.32
C ILE A 287 -23.11 17.77 4.91
N ALA A 288 -24.17 17.01 4.66
CA ALA A 288 -24.23 15.61 5.08
C ALA A 288 -23.38 14.74 4.16
N PHE A 289 -22.79 13.68 4.70
CA PHE A 289 -21.91 12.77 3.94
C PHE A 289 -22.58 12.17 2.70
N GLU A 290 -23.89 11.94 2.75
CA GLU A 290 -24.66 11.28 1.70
C GLU A 290 -25.13 12.26 0.60
N ASP A 291 -24.98 13.56 0.82
CA ASP A 291 -25.49 14.61 -0.07
C ASP A 291 -24.84 14.57 -1.45
N LEU A 292 -25.60 15.05 -2.45
CA LEU A 292 -25.06 15.25 -3.79
C LEU A 292 -23.90 16.25 -3.78
N GLU A 293 -23.95 17.27 -2.93
CA GLU A 293 -22.89 18.26 -2.77
C GLU A 293 -21.59 17.63 -2.28
N ALA A 294 -21.63 16.70 -1.33
CA ALA A 294 -20.45 15.96 -0.88
C ALA A 294 -19.78 15.18 -2.03
N LYS A 295 -20.57 14.62 -2.96
CA LYS A 295 -20.05 13.94 -4.16
C LYS A 295 -19.40 14.92 -5.15
N MET A 296 -19.98 16.11 -5.30
CA MET A 296 -19.40 17.17 -6.14
C MET A 296 -18.07 17.66 -5.57
N LEU A 297 -18.02 17.93 -4.28
CA LEU A 297 -16.80 18.33 -3.55
C LEU A 297 -15.72 17.24 -3.62
N THR A 298 -16.10 15.97 -3.51
CA THR A 298 -15.15 14.85 -3.70
C THR A 298 -14.47 14.95 -5.06
N ASN A 299 -15.24 15.12 -6.14
CA ASN A 299 -14.69 15.21 -7.49
C ASN A 299 -13.82 16.47 -7.69
N GLU A 300 -14.20 17.60 -7.10
CA GLU A 300 -13.43 18.84 -7.13
C GLU A 300 -12.07 18.69 -6.42
N ILE A 301 -12.10 18.31 -5.15
CA ILE A 301 -10.91 18.22 -4.29
C ILE A 301 -9.90 17.22 -4.85
N PHE A 302 -10.35 16.01 -5.19
CA PHE A 302 -9.43 14.96 -5.64
C PHE A 302 -8.83 15.24 -7.01
N LYS A 303 -9.59 15.88 -7.93
CA LYS A 303 -9.03 16.36 -9.20
C LYS A 303 -8.03 17.48 -9.02
N HIS A 304 -8.30 18.40 -8.10
CA HIS A 304 -7.36 19.47 -7.78
C HIS A 304 -6.04 18.90 -7.26
N ILE A 305 -6.08 17.98 -6.26
CA ILE A 305 -4.86 17.33 -5.75
C ILE A 305 -4.14 16.54 -6.86
N GLU A 306 -4.88 15.85 -7.73
CA GLU A 306 -4.31 15.09 -8.84
C GLU A 306 -3.56 16.03 -9.81
N SER A 307 -4.23 17.09 -10.26
CA SER A 307 -3.66 18.11 -11.16
C SER A 307 -2.39 18.71 -10.59
N GLU A 308 -2.45 19.24 -9.37
CA GLU A 308 -1.32 19.93 -8.74
C GLU A 308 -0.14 18.99 -8.47
N SER A 309 -0.40 17.77 -8.00
CA SER A 309 0.66 16.79 -7.77
C SER A 309 1.33 16.33 -9.07
N MET A 310 0.56 16.21 -10.16
CA MET A 310 1.08 15.85 -11.48
C MET A 310 1.89 16.98 -12.10
N LEU A 311 1.49 18.24 -11.91
CA LEU A 311 2.27 19.42 -12.31
C LEU A 311 3.64 19.45 -11.61
N ALA A 312 3.66 19.20 -10.29
CA ALA A 312 4.90 19.13 -9.53
C ALA A 312 5.78 17.94 -9.94
N SER A 313 5.20 16.77 -10.20
CA SER A 313 5.91 15.60 -10.72
C SER A 313 6.55 15.88 -12.10
N ALA A 314 5.88 16.64 -12.96
CA ALA A 314 6.43 17.06 -14.25
C ALA A 314 7.55 18.10 -14.12
N ASP A 315 7.44 19.03 -13.17
CA ASP A 315 8.51 19.98 -12.82
C ASP A 315 9.76 19.24 -12.31
N LEU A 316 9.58 18.31 -11.37
CA LEU A 316 10.65 17.44 -10.87
C LEU A 316 11.31 16.62 -11.98
N ALA A 317 10.54 16.14 -12.96
CA ALA A 317 11.08 15.40 -14.10
C ALA A 317 12.00 16.28 -14.97
N LYS A 318 11.66 17.56 -15.15
CA LYS A 318 12.51 18.51 -15.89
C LYS A 318 13.81 18.82 -15.13
N THR A 319 13.72 18.95 -13.81
CA THR A 319 14.88 19.31 -12.98
C THR A 319 15.82 18.13 -12.69
N PHE A 320 15.26 16.96 -12.36
CA PHE A 320 16.03 15.80 -11.87
C PHE A 320 16.00 14.60 -12.83
N GLY A 321 15.30 14.72 -13.96
CA GLY A 321 15.12 13.65 -14.93
C GLY A 321 13.99 12.68 -14.58
N GLU A 322 13.59 11.88 -15.56
CA GLU A 322 12.64 10.79 -15.38
C GLU A 322 13.36 9.50 -14.93
N PRO A 323 12.79 8.72 -13.99
CA PRO A 323 13.32 7.39 -13.67
C PRO A 323 13.09 6.40 -14.83
N GLU A 324 13.75 5.23 -14.76
CA GLU A 324 13.81 4.25 -15.85
C GLU A 324 12.43 3.85 -16.41
N LYS A 325 11.45 3.56 -15.55
CA LYS A 325 10.10 3.14 -16.00
C LYS A 325 9.23 4.27 -16.51
N LEU A 326 9.65 5.52 -16.32
CA LEU A 326 8.90 6.71 -16.71
C LEU A 326 9.57 7.47 -17.86
N LYS A 327 10.57 6.88 -18.51
CA LYS A 327 11.23 7.49 -19.66
C LYS A 327 10.21 7.83 -20.76
N GLY A 328 10.17 9.11 -21.14
CA GLY A 328 9.25 9.67 -22.13
C GLY A 328 7.84 9.98 -21.60
N SER A 329 7.56 9.79 -20.31
CA SER A 329 6.25 10.08 -19.72
C SER A 329 6.05 11.54 -19.30
N GLY A 330 7.13 12.31 -19.22
CA GLY A 330 7.17 13.69 -18.73
C GLY A 330 7.04 13.83 -17.20
N ARG A 331 7.19 12.75 -16.42
CA ARG A 331 6.89 12.70 -14.98
C ARG A 331 8.00 12.05 -14.16
N ARG A 332 8.14 12.50 -12.90
CA ARG A 332 9.13 11.98 -11.94
C ARG A 332 8.62 10.77 -11.17
N ASN A 333 7.32 10.78 -10.84
CA ASN A 333 6.69 9.82 -9.93
C ASN A 333 5.62 8.99 -10.66
N MET A 334 5.64 7.66 -10.48
CA MET A 334 4.71 6.72 -11.13
C MET A 334 3.25 6.96 -10.70
N THR A 335 3.08 7.22 -9.41
CA THR A 335 1.81 7.56 -8.76
C THR A 335 2.05 8.76 -7.85
N THR A 336 1.01 9.54 -7.58
CA THR A 336 1.07 10.71 -6.68
C THR A 336 0.05 10.69 -5.54
N GLN A 337 -0.97 9.82 -5.61
CA GLN A 337 -2.08 9.81 -4.66
C GLN A 337 -2.33 8.41 -4.10
N ALA A 338 -2.59 8.35 -2.80
CA ALA A 338 -3.10 7.16 -2.10
C ALA A 338 -3.76 7.58 -0.79
N VAL A 339 -5.01 7.19 -0.57
CA VAL A 339 -5.77 7.55 0.65
C VAL A 339 -5.57 6.46 1.70
N ALA A 340 -4.54 6.63 2.53
CA ALA A 340 -4.27 5.73 3.64
C ALA A 340 -5.17 6.00 4.85
N PRO A 341 -5.35 5.03 5.76
CA PRO A 341 -5.87 5.31 7.09
C PRO A 341 -4.97 6.28 7.86
N THR A 342 -5.54 7.35 8.40
CA THR A 342 -4.77 8.44 9.06
C THR A 342 -4.98 8.52 10.57
N THR A 343 -5.40 7.45 11.25
CA THR A 343 -5.83 7.49 12.67
C THR A 343 -4.92 8.29 13.61
N SER A 344 -3.61 8.00 13.64
CA SER A 344 -2.67 8.75 14.51
C SER A 344 -2.39 10.17 14.00
N SER A 345 -2.35 10.34 12.69
CA SER A 345 -2.15 11.63 12.02
C SER A 345 -3.32 12.60 12.27
N SER A 346 -4.55 12.11 12.12
CA SER A 346 -5.80 12.81 12.42
C SER A 346 -5.86 13.25 13.88
N PHE A 347 -5.41 12.39 14.81
CA PHE A 347 -5.29 12.75 16.24
C PHE A 347 -4.31 13.91 16.46
N ILE A 348 -3.12 13.85 15.85
CA ILE A 348 -2.10 14.92 15.95
C ILE A 348 -2.65 16.23 15.39
N LEU A 349 -3.39 16.18 14.28
CA LEU A 349 -3.84 17.35 13.54
C LEU A 349 -5.21 17.87 14.01
N GLY A 350 -5.42 17.90 15.32
CA GLY A 350 -6.62 18.51 15.93
C GLY A 350 -7.85 17.61 15.99
N GLN A 351 -7.69 16.28 16.06
CA GLN A 351 -8.79 15.32 16.15
C GLN A 351 -9.75 15.38 14.95
N VAL A 352 -9.24 15.74 13.77
CA VAL A 352 -10.04 15.76 12.55
C VAL A 352 -10.40 14.35 12.09
N SER A 353 -11.47 14.23 11.31
CA SER A 353 -12.00 12.93 10.85
C SER A 353 -11.06 12.13 9.97
#